data_AF-A0A952RPR2-F1
#
_entry.id   AF-A0A952RPR2-F1
#
_cell.length_a   1.000
_cell.length_b   1.000
_cell.length_c   1.000
_cell.angle_alpha   90.00
_cell.angle_beta   90.00
_cell.angle_gamma   90.00
#
_symmetry.space_group_name_H-M   'P 1'
#
loop_
_entity.id
_entity.type
_entity.pdbx_description
1 polymer ?
#
loop_
_entity_poly.entity_id
_entity_poly.type
_entity_poly.pdbx_seq_one_letter_code
_entity_poly.pdbx_strand_id
1 'polypeptide(L)'
;MRLAFLAAFAVGCSAAAAPPSEQVDPAREAAPAGADADDDDDAPGGGGGGACLPLRDCEAAPFSFTPRGWRHTITSNAVTALGSPRHRGRDFFANPGAPQTIIGKFTYGANDKDLVDEEVDVFAQAECDGDWTKLGTAITTKDGAHATVDGVEDDGGRIYFDIPADKRLGPGRHRLRLVVAGDGTFADTFIDVVPEGTKVFVSDVDGTLTSSEEVEAAALLGGFTPETHASAPEALRALAAKGYRPLYLTARPEMLTERTRAFVAERGFPPGLVRTSPFTTGAFQSEKAARFKTAEMDLLAAKGLTPAFGFGNKTSDSNAYAKIPGEQNRIFYKIEGEFSGRRIESYAELLPAFAELAAVCTP
;
A
#
# COMPACT_ATOMS: atom_id res chain seq x y z
N MET A 1 -67.02 -8.00 -29.13
CA MET A 1 -68.01 -6.92 -29.21
C MET A 1 -67.44 -5.71 -28.47
N ARG A 2 -67.05 -4.67 -29.24
CA ARG A 2 -66.61 -3.30 -28.85
C ARG A 2 -65.34 -3.17 -27.99
N LEU A 3 -64.56 -2.09 -28.04
CA LEU A 3 -63.99 -1.21 -29.09
C LEU A 3 -63.03 -0.27 -28.31
N ALA A 4 -61.82 -0.05 -28.83
CA ALA A 4 -60.82 1.02 -28.60
C ALA A 4 -61.09 2.16 -27.58
N PHE A 5 -60.04 2.60 -26.86
CA PHE A 5 -59.46 3.94 -27.05
C PHE A 5 -57.97 3.99 -26.62
N LEU A 6 -57.11 4.42 -27.55
CA LEU A 6 -55.71 4.81 -27.36
C LEU A 6 -55.66 6.24 -26.81
N ALA A 7 -54.72 6.54 -25.90
CA ALA A 7 -54.20 7.89 -25.72
C ALA A 7 -52.70 7.82 -25.38
N ALA A 8 -51.88 8.24 -26.34
CA ALA A 8 -50.44 8.41 -26.20
C ALA A 8 -50.16 9.80 -25.60
N PHE A 9 -49.31 9.88 -24.58
CA PHE A 9 -48.73 11.13 -24.11
C PHE A 9 -47.34 11.31 -24.71
N ALA A 10 -47.20 12.29 -25.59
CA ALA A 10 -45.93 12.80 -26.08
C ALA A 10 -45.37 13.80 -25.05
N VAL A 11 -44.15 13.59 -24.58
CA VAL A 11 -43.37 14.59 -23.85
C VAL A 11 -42.35 15.15 -24.84
N GLY A 12 -42.55 16.40 -25.24
CA GLY A 12 -41.66 17.14 -26.12
C GLY A 12 -40.45 17.71 -25.37
N CYS A 13 -39.27 17.52 -25.95
CA CYS A 13 -38.08 18.29 -25.62
C CYS A 13 -38.31 19.78 -25.89
N SER A 14 -38.01 20.64 -24.92
CA SER A 14 -37.80 22.07 -25.14
C SER A 14 -36.34 22.40 -24.84
N ALA A 15 -35.66 22.90 -25.88
CA ALA A 15 -34.32 23.45 -25.81
C ALA A 15 -34.37 24.83 -25.14
N ALA A 16 -33.52 25.04 -24.12
CA ALA A 16 -33.29 26.35 -23.52
C ALA A 16 -31.99 26.96 -24.09
N ALA A 17 -32.12 28.20 -24.53
CA ALA A 17 -31.10 28.98 -25.23
C ALA A 17 -29.98 29.48 -24.30
N ALA A 18 -28.76 29.55 -24.85
CA ALA A 18 -27.57 30.11 -24.23
C ALA A 18 -27.58 31.66 -24.21
N PRO A 19 -26.99 32.31 -23.19
CA PRO A 19 -26.82 33.76 -23.15
C PRO A 19 -25.63 34.23 -24.02
N PRO A 20 -25.61 35.53 -24.43
CA PRO A 20 -24.69 36.03 -25.45
C PRO A 20 -23.29 36.30 -24.90
N SER A 21 -22.31 36.05 -25.78
CA SER A 21 -20.89 36.33 -25.64
C SER A 21 -20.60 37.83 -25.79
N GLU A 22 -19.91 38.42 -24.81
CA GLU A 22 -19.40 39.79 -24.88
C GLU A 22 -18.04 39.81 -25.60
N GLN A 23 -17.95 40.62 -26.66
CA GLN A 23 -16.76 40.82 -27.49
C GLN A 23 -15.83 41.84 -26.82
N VAL A 24 -14.52 41.55 -26.80
CA VAL A 24 -13.48 42.53 -26.49
C VAL A 24 -12.48 42.55 -27.64
N ASP A 25 -12.36 43.73 -28.27
CA ASP A 25 -11.45 44.02 -29.38
C ASP A 25 -9.97 44.10 -28.94
N PRO A 26 -9.02 43.82 -29.84
CA PRO A 26 -7.59 43.83 -29.55
C PRO A 26 -6.92 45.15 -29.98
N ALA A 27 -6.14 45.76 -29.08
CA ALA A 27 -5.19 46.82 -29.44
C ALA A 27 -3.88 46.70 -28.65
N ARG A 28 -2.90 46.08 -29.31
CA ARG A 28 -1.51 46.52 -29.52
C ARG A 28 -0.90 47.49 -28.50
N GLU A 29 0.11 47.03 -27.76
CA GLU A 29 1.28 47.85 -27.44
C GLU A 29 2.55 47.01 -27.33
N ALA A 30 3.68 47.63 -27.71
CA ALA A 30 4.91 47.01 -28.16
C ALA A 30 5.91 46.70 -27.03
N ALA A 31 6.82 45.79 -27.33
CA ALA A 31 8.04 45.48 -26.57
C ALA A 31 8.98 46.71 -26.46
N PRO A 32 10.02 46.60 -25.61
CA PRO A 32 11.32 46.32 -26.25
C PRO A 32 12.13 45.18 -25.59
N ALA A 33 12.97 44.60 -26.45
CA ALA A 33 14.13 43.74 -26.19
C ALA A 33 15.14 44.41 -25.23
N GLY A 34 16.09 43.74 -24.60
CA GLY A 34 16.60 42.37 -24.65
C GLY A 34 17.92 42.36 -23.86
N ALA A 35 18.35 41.19 -23.39
CA ALA A 35 19.76 40.88 -23.12
C ALA A 35 19.89 39.37 -22.91
N ASP A 36 20.79 38.80 -23.69
CA ASP A 36 21.13 37.39 -23.81
C ASP A 36 21.69 36.78 -22.51
N ALA A 37 21.43 35.49 -22.30
CA ALA A 37 22.28 34.60 -21.52
C ALA A 37 21.96 33.13 -21.91
N ASP A 38 22.77 32.66 -22.86
CA ASP A 38 23.38 31.34 -22.98
C ASP A 38 22.57 30.08 -22.63
N ASP A 39 22.38 29.29 -23.68
CA ASP A 39 22.18 27.84 -23.69
C ASP A 39 23.24 27.14 -22.82
N ASP A 40 22.79 26.40 -21.81
CA ASP A 40 23.48 25.21 -21.33
C ASP A 40 22.49 24.04 -21.30
N ASP A 41 22.68 23.13 -22.25
CA ASP A 41 22.13 21.78 -22.31
C ASP A 41 22.57 20.99 -21.07
N ASP A 42 21.79 21.01 -19.99
CA ASP A 42 21.95 20.06 -18.90
C ASP A 42 21.09 18.80 -19.16
N ALA A 43 21.77 17.78 -19.67
CA ALA A 43 21.27 16.41 -19.71
C ALA A 43 20.96 15.91 -18.28
N PRO A 44 19.85 15.19 -18.02
CA PRO A 44 19.58 14.64 -16.70
C PRO A 44 20.39 13.35 -16.51
N GLY A 45 21.65 13.50 -16.09
CA GLY A 45 22.53 12.41 -15.71
C GLY A 45 23.19 12.65 -14.35
N GLY A 46 22.78 11.91 -13.32
CA GLY A 46 23.66 11.55 -12.20
C GLY A 46 23.22 11.96 -10.78
N GLY A 47 23.08 10.95 -9.91
CA GLY A 47 23.58 11.02 -8.53
C GLY A 47 22.59 11.38 -7.43
N GLY A 48 22.11 10.38 -6.69
CA GLY A 48 21.46 10.56 -5.40
C GLY A 48 22.39 11.25 -4.39
N GLY A 49 21.96 12.39 -3.84
CA GLY A 49 22.74 13.19 -2.90
C GLY A 49 22.30 13.09 -1.44
N GLY A 50 21.41 12.16 -1.09
CA GLY A 50 20.89 11.99 0.26
C GLY A 50 21.36 10.71 0.95
N ALA A 51 21.47 10.75 2.28
CA ALA A 51 21.69 9.57 3.10
C ALA A 51 20.50 8.60 3.00
N CYS A 52 20.78 7.30 3.00
CA CYS A 52 19.79 6.27 3.00
C CYS A 52 19.02 6.31 4.32
N LEU A 53 17.69 6.37 4.24
CA LEU A 53 16.87 6.14 5.41
C LEU A 53 17.02 4.66 5.83
N PRO A 54 17.41 4.36 7.09
CA PRO A 54 17.65 2.99 7.52
C PRO A 54 16.42 2.08 7.35
N LEU A 55 16.64 0.88 6.84
CA LEU A 55 15.65 -0.20 6.81
C LEU A 55 15.68 -0.95 8.14
N ARG A 56 14.95 -0.42 9.13
CA ARG A 56 14.88 -1.00 10.47
C ARG A 56 13.94 -2.21 10.47
N ASP A 57 14.33 -3.28 11.17
CA ASP A 57 13.50 -4.49 11.37
C ASP A 57 12.23 -4.21 12.19
N CYS A 58 12.26 -3.15 13.00
CA CYS A 58 11.14 -2.71 13.83
C CYS A 58 10.56 -3.81 14.72
N GLU A 59 11.45 -4.48 15.47
CA GLU A 59 11.05 -5.46 16.47
C GLU A 59 10.04 -4.89 17.47
N ALA A 60 9.25 -5.77 18.09
CA ALA A 60 8.22 -5.38 19.03
C ALA A 60 8.82 -4.80 20.31
N ALA A 61 8.78 -3.48 20.43
CA ALA A 61 9.09 -2.81 21.68
C ALA A 61 8.04 -3.14 22.77
N PRO A 62 8.47 -3.20 24.05
CA PRO A 62 7.54 -3.33 25.17
C PRO A 62 6.45 -2.25 25.10
N PHE A 63 5.22 -2.65 25.37
CA PHE A 63 4.06 -1.77 25.34
C PHE A 63 3.10 -2.20 26.43
N SER A 64 2.63 -1.25 27.22
CA SER A 64 1.60 -1.47 28.22
C SER A 64 0.42 -0.57 27.94
N PHE A 65 -0.78 -1.12 28.12
CA PHE A 65 -2.02 -0.41 27.96
C PHE A 65 -3.01 -0.91 28.99
N THR A 66 -3.78 0.01 29.58
CA THR A 66 -4.86 -0.33 30.50
C THR A 66 -6.18 -0.15 29.75
N PRO A 67 -6.93 -1.24 29.48
CA PRO A 67 -8.24 -1.13 28.85
C PRO A 67 -9.17 -0.19 29.63
N ARG A 68 -9.90 0.63 28.89
CA ARG A 68 -10.84 1.64 29.42
C ARG A 68 -12.29 1.14 29.38
N GLY A 69 -12.52 -0.06 28.85
CA GLY A 69 -13.85 -0.65 28.67
C GLY A 69 -14.53 -0.21 27.38
N TRP A 70 -15.61 -0.91 27.04
CA TRP A 70 -16.36 -0.73 25.79
C TRP A 70 -17.24 0.52 25.82
N ARG A 71 -17.34 1.22 24.68
CA ARG A 71 -18.40 2.21 24.47
C ARG A 71 -19.78 1.55 24.49
N HIS A 72 -19.87 0.34 23.91
CA HIS A 72 -21.10 -0.43 23.83
C HIS A 72 -20.97 -1.77 24.57
N THR A 73 -21.32 -1.76 25.86
CA THR A 73 -21.10 -2.89 26.78
C THR A 73 -21.86 -4.18 26.42
N ILE A 74 -22.95 -4.12 25.66
CA ILE A 74 -23.70 -5.33 25.26
C ILE A 74 -23.21 -5.86 23.92
N THR A 75 -23.22 -5.01 22.88
CA THR A 75 -22.88 -5.43 21.51
C THR A 75 -21.42 -5.80 21.38
N SER A 76 -20.51 -5.05 22.00
CA SER A 76 -19.07 -5.29 21.87
C SER A 76 -18.67 -6.56 22.61
N ASN A 77 -19.24 -6.81 23.79
CA ASN A 77 -19.06 -8.09 24.48
C ASN A 77 -19.63 -9.28 23.68
N ALA A 78 -20.74 -9.10 22.95
CA ALA A 78 -21.27 -10.15 22.08
C ALA A 78 -20.36 -10.42 20.88
N VAL A 79 -19.76 -9.39 20.28
CA VAL A 79 -18.81 -9.52 19.17
C VAL A 79 -17.50 -10.19 19.64
N THR A 80 -16.93 -9.76 20.76
CA THR A 80 -15.67 -10.33 21.26
C THR A 80 -15.83 -11.75 21.78
N ALA A 81 -17.04 -12.15 22.22
CA ALA A 81 -17.35 -13.53 22.55
C ALA A 81 -17.32 -14.49 21.35
N LEU A 82 -17.30 -14.00 20.10
CA LEU A 82 -17.21 -14.83 18.89
C LEU A 82 -15.81 -15.41 18.66
N GLY A 83 -14.79 -14.95 19.40
CA GLY A 83 -13.46 -15.55 19.43
C GLY A 83 -12.34 -14.52 19.40
N SER A 84 -11.13 -15.01 19.11
CA SER A 84 -9.89 -14.21 19.16
C SER A 84 -9.93 -12.98 18.23
N PRO A 85 -9.23 -11.89 18.59
CA PRO A 85 -9.07 -10.72 17.71
C PRO A 85 -8.35 -11.10 16.41
N ARG A 86 -8.77 -10.48 15.31
CA ARG A 86 -8.18 -10.64 13.97
C ARG A 86 -7.88 -9.29 13.31
N HIS A 87 -7.45 -8.35 14.13
CA HIS A 87 -7.17 -6.97 13.71
C HIS A 87 -6.00 -6.93 12.73
N ARG A 88 -6.01 -5.96 11.81
CA ARG A 88 -4.89 -5.70 10.89
C ARG A 88 -4.80 -4.22 10.58
N GLY A 89 -3.58 -3.74 10.39
CA GLY A 89 -3.33 -2.40 9.87
C GLY A 89 -2.68 -2.47 8.49
N ARG A 90 -2.97 -1.47 7.66
CA ARG A 90 -2.45 -1.36 6.30
C ARG A 90 -1.20 -0.49 6.30
N ASP A 91 -0.06 -1.09 5.95
CA ASP A 91 1.23 -0.37 5.83
C ASP A 91 1.14 0.79 4.84
N PHE A 92 2.03 1.79 4.82
CA PHE A 92 1.97 2.77 3.72
C PHE A 92 3.23 3.62 3.61
N PHE A 93 3.46 4.10 2.39
CA PHE A 93 4.40 5.20 2.17
C PHE A 93 3.68 6.53 2.38
N ALA A 94 4.41 7.50 2.93
CA ALA A 94 4.01 8.90 2.97
C ALA A 94 5.18 9.79 2.56
N ASN A 95 4.90 10.98 2.04
CA ASN A 95 5.94 11.98 1.82
C ASN A 95 6.12 12.86 3.07
N PRO A 96 7.35 13.36 3.35
CA PRO A 96 7.60 14.26 4.46
C PRO A 96 6.65 15.46 4.44
N GLY A 97 6.00 15.73 5.58
CA GLY A 97 5.08 16.87 5.73
C GLY A 97 3.72 16.71 5.04
N ALA A 98 3.50 15.70 4.19
CA ALA A 98 2.20 15.42 3.58
C ALA A 98 1.19 14.85 4.61
N PRO A 99 -0.12 14.89 4.33
CA PRO A 99 -1.11 14.15 5.13
C PRO A 99 -0.77 12.66 5.24
N GLN A 100 -0.98 12.09 6.43
CA GLN A 100 -0.68 10.70 6.75
C GLN A 100 -1.97 10.06 7.28
N THR A 101 -2.61 9.23 6.46
CA THR A 101 -3.86 8.55 6.81
C THR A 101 -3.59 7.09 7.14
N ILE A 102 -3.88 6.71 8.38
CA ILE A 102 -3.77 5.33 8.86
C ILE A 102 -5.08 4.61 8.58
N ILE A 103 -4.98 3.41 8.01
CA ILE A 103 -6.13 2.51 7.79
C ILE A 103 -5.92 1.23 8.61
N GLY A 104 -6.91 0.89 9.43
CA GLY A 104 -6.93 -0.36 10.19
C GLY A 104 -8.31 -0.99 10.18
N LYS A 105 -8.39 -2.31 10.40
CA LYS A 105 -9.63 -3.09 10.44
C LYS A 105 -9.64 -3.94 11.72
N PHE A 106 -10.76 -3.90 12.42
CA PHE A 106 -10.95 -4.46 13.75
C PHE A 106 -12.10 -5.45 13.76
N THR A 107 -11.76 -6.72 13.90
CA THR A 107 -12.70 -7.83 13.87
C THR A 107 -12.40 -8.88 14.95
N TYR A 108 -13.39 -9.70 15.27
CA TYR A 108 -13.28 -10.83 16.21
C TYR A 108 -13.88 -12.11 15.63
N GLY A 109 -13.32 -13.25 16.07
CA GLY A 109 -13.82 -14.58 15.75
C GLY A 109 -13.49 -15.06 14.33
N ALA A 110 -13.73 -16.35 14.08
CA ALA A 110 -13.35 -17.00 12.82
C ALA A 110 -14.08 -16.43 11.58
N ASN A 111 -15.25 -15.83 11.79
CA ASN A 111 -16.05 -15.20 10.73
C ASN A 111 -15.66 -13.73 10.47
N ASP A 112 -14.59 -13.26 11.11
CA ASP A 112 -14.07 -11.90 10.92
C ASP A 112 -15.11 -10.81 11.22
N LYS A 113 -15.84 -10.96 12.34
CA LYS A 113 -16.96 -10.07 12.66
C LYS A 113 -16.48 -8.68 13.06
N ASP A 114 -16.98 -7.65 12.39
CA ASP A 114 -16.62 -6.25 12.64
C ASP A 114 -16.93 -5.79 14.07
N LEU A 115 -15.93 -5.13 14.66
CA LEU A 115 -16.08 -4.28 15.84
C LEU A 115 -16.44 -2.87 15.38
N VAL A 116 -17.65 -2.42 15.67
CA VAL A 116 -18.21 -1.17 15.13
C VAL A 116 -18.50 -0.18 16.25
N ASP A 117 -18.24 1.11 16.01
CA ASP A 117 -18.49 2.22 16.94
C ASP A 117 -17.75 2.05 18.28
N GLU A 118 -16.50 1.58 18.21
CA GLU A 118 -15.58 1.42 19.34
C GLU A 118 -14.32 2.27 19.18
N GLU A 119 -13.71 2.66 20.30
CA GLU A 119 -12.50 3.49 20.27
C GLU A 119 -11.26 2.66 19.97
N VAL A 120 -10.43 3.20 19.08
CA VAL A 120 -9.08 2.70 18.82
C VAL A 120 -8.09 3.83 19.09
N ASP A 121 -7.23 3.62 20.08
CA ASP A 121 -6.13 4.52 20.38
C ASP A 121 -4.95 4.22 19.45
N VAL A 122 -4.43 5.27 18.81
CA VAL A 122 -3.34 5.17 17.84
C VAL A 122 -2.05 5.66 18.46
N PHE A 123 -1.07 4.78 18.56
CA PHE A 123 0.27 5.06 19.10
C PHE A 123 1.31 4.95 18.00
N ALA A 124 2.37 5.75 18.09
CA ALA A 124 3.53 5.67 17.23
C ALA A 124 4.78 5.41 18.06
N GLN A 125 5.64 4.54 17.53
CA GLN A 125 7.03 4.43 17.88
C GLN A 125 7.84 4.98 16.71
N ALA A 126 8.28 6.23 16.85
CA ALA A 126 9.07 6.90 15.81
C ALA A 126 10.39 6.15 15.61
N GLU A 127 10.77 5.97 14.34
CA GLU A 127 12.00 5.30 13.92
C GLU A 127 12.21 3.91 14.53
N CYS A 128 11.15 3.28 15.03
CA CYS A 128 11.18 1.97 15.69
C CYS A 128 12.17 1.85 16.86
N ASP A 129 12.63 2.96 17.41
CA ASP A 129 13.58 3.03 18.53
C ASP A 129 13.15 4.03 19.62
N GLY A 130 12.12 4.85 19.36
CA GLY A 130 11.58 5.81 20.33
C GLY A 130 10.60 5.24 21.36
N ASP A 131 10.13 6.12 22.25
CA ASP A 131 9.02 5.84 23.15
C ASP A 131 7.67 5.83 22.40
N TRP A 132 6.72 5.08 22.92
CA TRP A 132 5.35 5.08 22.41
C TRP A 132 4.64 6.41 22.70
N THR A 133 4.24 7.12 21.65
CA THR A 133 3.51 8.37 21.73
C THR A 133 2.10 8.21 21.19
N LYS A 134 1.08 8.64 21.96
CA LYS A 134 -0.31 8.62 21.48
C LYS A 134 -0.55 9.74 20.46
N LEU A 135 -0.88 9.36 19.24
CA LEU A 135 -1.23 10.27 18.16
C LEU A 135 -2.68 10.77 18.31
N GLY A 136 -3.60 9.87 18.65
CA GLY A 136 -5.01 10.22 18.87
C GLY A 136 -5.88 9.00 19.11
N THR A 137 -7.19 9.17 18.92
CA THR A 137 -8.20 8.13 19.04
C THR A 137 -9.14 8.22 17.84
N ALA A 138 -9.45 7.09 17.23
CA ALA A 138 -10.41 6.95 16.15
C ALA A 138 -11.59 6.07 16.59
N ILE A 139 -12.68 6.10 15.83
CA ILE A 139 -13.86 5.26 16.05
C ILE A 139 -13.98 4.28 14.88
N THR A 140 -14.25 3.01 15.17
CA THR A 140 -14.48 2.03 14.12
C THR A 140 -15.80 2.29 13.38
N THR A 141 -15.75 2.24 12.04
CA THR A 141 -16.84 2.63 11.15
C THR A 141 -17.91 1.55 10.99
N LYS A 142 -19.07 1.94 10.48
CA LYS A 142 -20.05 1.05 9.84
C LYS A 142 -19.78 1.03 8.34
N ASP A 143 -20.24 0.00 7.64
CA ASP A 143 -20.13 -0.11 6.18
C ASP A 143 -20.61 1.18 5.50
N GLY A 144 -19.76 1.72 4.62
CA GLY A 144 -20.01 2.93 3.84
C GLY A 144 -20.05 4.24 4.65
N ALA A 145 -19.62 4.26 5.92
CA ALA A 145 -19.62 5.47 6.73
C ALA A 145 -18.47 6.43 6.37
N HIS A 146 -17.41 5.92 5.75
CA HIS A 146 -16.26 6.68 5.28
C HIS A 146 -16.07 6.52 3.76
N ALA A 147 -15.54 7.56 3.10
CA ALA A 147 -15.18 7.49 1.69
C ALA A 147 -13.99 6.57 1.44
N THR A 148 -13.87 6.02 0.23
CA THR A 148 -12.72 5.22 -0.18
C THR A 148 -11.43 6.03 -0.10
N VAL A 149 -10.41 5.49 0.57
CA VAL A 149 -9.06 6.07 0.66
C VAL A 149 -8.05 5.05 0.18
N ASP A 150 -7.13 5.44 -0.70
CA ASP A 150 -6.07 4.58 -1.25
C ASP A 150 -6.61 3.23 -1.79
N GLY A 151 -7.79 3.26 -2.42
CA GLY A 151 -8.45 2.07 -2.97
C GLY A 151 -9.09 1.13 -1.94
N VAL A 152 -9.17 1.54 -0.66
CA VAL A 152 -9.80 0.77 0.42
C VAL A 152 -11.19 1.32 0.71
N GLU A 153 -12.21 0.58 0.30
CA GLU A 153 -13.61 0.88 0.62
C GLU A 153 -13.91 0.60 2.10
N ASP A 154 -14.85 1.36 2.67
CA ASP A 154 -15.30 1.17 4.04
C ASP A 154 -16.32 0.02 4.12
N ASP A 155 -15.83 -1.17 4.46
CA ASP A 155 -16.63 -2.38 4.71
C ASP A 155 -16.88 -2.61 6.22
N GLY A 156 -16.91 -1.53 7.01
CA GLY A 156 -17.21 -1.56 8.44
C GLY A 156 -16.03 -1.97 9.30
N GLY A 157 -16.10 -1.76 10.61
CA GLY A 157 -15.02 -2.12 11.54
C GLY A 157 -13.66 -1.48 11.23
N ARG A 158 -13.62 -0.44 10.39
CA ARG A 158 -12.37 0.22 9.99
C ARG A 158 -12.15 1.49 10.78
N ILE A 159 -10.89 1.89 10.90
CA ILE A 159 -10.56 3.28 11.19
C ILE A 159 -9.90 3.88 9.96
N TYR A 160 -10.20 5.15 9.74
CA TYR A 160 -9.45 6.04 8.86
C TYR A 160 -9.02 7.20 9.75
N PHE A 161 -7.73 7.24 10.08
CA PHE A 161 -7.19 8.21 11.03
C PHE A 161 -6.13 9.07 10.39
N ASP A 162 -6.45 10.34 10.18
CA ASP A 162 -5.47 11.34 9.76
C ASP A 162 -4.61 11.76 10.95
N ILE A 163 -3.30 11.55 10.85
CA ILE A 163 -2.36 12.00 11.87
C ILE A 163 -2.40 13.54 11.92
N PRO A 164 -2.66 14.14 13.10
CA PRO A 164 -2.68 15.60 13.27
C PRO A 164 -1.38 16.24 12.75
N ALA A 165 -1.49 17.44 12.16
CA ALA A 165 -0.36 18.08 11.48
C ALA A 165 0.86 18.27 12.39
N ASP A 166 0.65 18.58 13.66
CA ASP A 166 1.66 18.76 14.71
C ASP A 166 2.28 17.44 15.21
N LYS A 167 1.71 16.29 14.82
CA LYS A 167 2.15 14.95 15.22
C LYS A 167 2.59 14.08 14.03
N ARG A 168 2.63 14.64 12.82
CA ARG A 168 3.06 13.92 11.62
C ARG A 168 4.46 13.36 11.82
N LEU A 169 4.64 12.13 11.37
CA LEU A 169 5.92 11.44 11.46
C LEU A 169 6.89 11.99 10.41
N GLY A 170 8.13 12.23 10.83
CA GLY A 170 9.21 12.70 9.96
C GLY A 170 9.77 11.59 9.06
N PRO A 171 10.77 11.90 8.19
CA PRO A 171 11.42 10.90 7.36
C PRO A 171 11.92 9.69 8.16
N GLY A 172 11.69 8.49 7.66
CA GLY A 172 12.08 7.25 8.34
C GLY A 172 10.99 6.18 8.32
N ARG A 173 11.32 5.01 8.83
CA ARG A 173 10.37 3.91 9.05
C ARG A 173 9.86 3.98 10.49
N HIS A 174 8.55 3.96 10.68
CA HIS A 174 7.93 4.02 11.99
C HIS A 174 6.97 2.87 12.20
N ARG A 175 6.82 2.44 13.46
CA ARG A 175 5.80 1.48 13.85
C ARG A 175 4.62 2.22 14.46
N LEU A 176 3.43 1.81 14.06
CA LEU A 176 2.16 2.28 14.59
C LEU A 176 1.45 1.12 15.25
N ARG A 177 0.89 1.36 16.43
CA ARG A 177 0.08 0.38 17.17
C ARG A 177 -1.31 0.93 17.38
N LEU A 178 -2.29 0.18 16.91
CA LEU A 178 -3.70 0.56 16.90
C LEU A 178 -4.42 -0.30 17.95
N VAL A 179 -4.75 0.27 19.10
CA VAL A 179 -5.20 -0.46 20.29
C VAL A 179 -6.69 -0.24 20.53
N VAL A 180 -7.45 -1.31 20.57
CA VAL A 180 -8.86 -1.28 20.97
C VAL A 180 -8.96 -0.87 22.43
N ALA A 181 -9.66 0.23 22.72
CA ALA A 181 -9.75 0.75 24.08
C ALA A 181 -10.48 -0.19 25.04
N GLY A 182 -11.38 -1.04 24.51
CA GLY A 182 -12.24 -1.90 25.30
C GLY A 182 -11.55 -3.05 26.01
N ASP A 183 -10.65 -3.75 25.32
CA ASP A 183 -9.96 -4.95 25.80
C ASP A 183 -8.44 -4.90 25.63
N GLY A 184 -7.90 -3.86 25.00
CA GLY A 184 -6.47 -3.68 24.79
C GLY A 184 -5.86 -4.55 23.70
N THR A 185 -6.67 -5.27 22.91
CA THR A 185 -6.17 -5.97 21.72
C THR A 185 -5.72 -4.95 20.69
N PHE A 186 -4.83 -5.34 19.78
CA PHE A 186 -4.24 -4.37 18.85
C PHE A 186 -3.88 -4.99 17.51
N ALA A 187 -3.62 -4.12 16.54
CA ALA A 187 -2.89 -4.41 15.32
C ALA A 187 -1.68 -3.49 15.20
N ASP A 188 -0.61 -3.98 14.58
CA ASP A 188 0.51 -3.14 14.20
C ASP A 188 0.44 -2.80 12.70
N THR A 189 0.96 -1.62 12.36
CA THR A 189 1.18 -1.20 10.98
C THR A 189 2.44 -0.34 10.87
N PHE A 190 3.03 -0.30 9.69
CA PHE A 190 4.28 0.38 9.44
C PHE A 190 4.08 1.48 8.41
N ILE A 191 4.70 2.63 8.67
CA ILE A 191 4.73 3.77 7.76
C ILE A 191 6.18 4.05 7.41
N ASP A 192 6.45 4.13 6.11
CA ASP A 192 7.73 4.60 5.59
C ASP A 192 7.53 6.02 5.04
N VAL A 193 8.00 7.02 5.78
CA VAL A 193 7.99 8.42 5.36
C VAL A 193 9.25 8.69 4.54
N VAL A 194 9.09 8.88 3.23
CA VAL A 194 10.20 8.93 2.27
C VAL A 194 10.03 10.07 1.28
N PRO A 195 11.11 10.76 0.87
CA PRO A 195 11.01 11.84 -0.10
C PRO A 195 10.54 11.34 -1.47
N GLU A 196 10.00 12.24 -2.27
CA GLU A 196 9.76 11.98 -3.70
C GLU A 196 11.07 11.56 -4.40
N GLY A 197 10.95 10.77 -5.47
CA GLY A 197 12.08 10.19 -6.19
C GLY A 197 12.70 8.96 -5.53
N THR A 198 12.30 8.61 -4.29
CA THR A 198 12.76 7.39 -3.60
C THR A 198 12.55 6.16 -4.49
N LYS A 199 13.63 5.39 -4.69
CA LYS A 199 13.59 4.16 -5.48
C LYS A 199 13.02 3.03 -4.66
N VAL A 200 12.01 2.37 -5.19
CA VAL A 200 11.30 1.25 -4.55
C VAL A 200 11.51 0.00 -5.40
N PHE A 201 11.72 -1.16 -4.79
CA PHE A 201 11.45 -2.42 -5.49
C PHE A 201 10.13 -2.98 -4.98
N VAL A 202 9.35 -3.53 -5.91
CA VAL A 202 8.05 -4.14 -5.63
C VAL A 202 8.15 -5.62 -5.92
N SER A 203 7.73 -6.47 -4.98
CA SER A 203 7.71 -7.92 -5.17
C SER A 203 6.35 -8.48 -4.84
N ASP A 204 5.79 -9.27 -5.75
CA ASP A 204 4.80 -10.26 -5.35
C ASP A 204 5.41 -11.28 -4.38
N VAL A 205 4.58 -12.00 -3.62
CA VAL A 205 5.02 -12.97 -2.62
C VAL A 205 4.75 -14.40 -3.07
N ASP A 206 3.52 -14.70 -3.49
CA ASP A 206 3.00 -16.05 -3.67
C ASP A 206 3.42 -16.64 -5.02
N GLY A 207 4.31 -17.65 -4.98
CA GLY A 207 4.93 -18.24 -6.17
C GLY A 207 6.11 -17.41 -6.71
N THR A 208 6.15 -16.10 -6.43
CA THR A 208 7.28 -15.22 -6.75
C THR A 208 8.44 -15.39 -5.77
N LEU A 209 8.15 -15.43 -4.47
CA LEU A 209 9.14 -15.62 -3.39
C LEU A 209 8.99 -16.98 -2.73
N THR A 210 7.76 -17.48 -2.57
CA THR A 210 7.48 -18.80 -2.02
C THR A 210 7.73 -19.90 -3.05
N SER A 211 8.26 -21.04 -2.61
CA SER A 211 8.57 -22.19 -3.48
C SER A 211 7.34 -22.95 -4.00
N SER A 212 6.14 -22.57 -3.58
CA SER A 212 4.86 -23.16 -4.01
C SER A 212 3.77 -22.11 -4.11
N GLU A 213 2.92 -22.27 -5.13
CA GLU A 213 1.72 -21.44 -5.37
C GLU A 213 0.52 -21.90 -4.52
N GLU A 214 0.46 -23.18 -4.12
CA GLU A 214 -0.72 -23.82 -3.52
C GLU A 214 -0.71 -23.88 -1.98
N VAL A 215 0.32 -23.33 -1.32
CA VAL A 215 0.38 -23.28 0.15
C VAL A 215 -0.61 -22.26 0.74
N GLU A 216 -1.30 -21.44 -0.07
CA GLU A 216 -2.31 -20.49 0.42
C GLU A 216 -3.49 -21.15 1.14
N ALA A 217 -3.93 -22.34 0.74
CA ALA A 217 -5.00 -23.06 1.44
C ALA A 217 -4.50 -23.66 2.79
N ALA A 218 -3.26 -24.14 2.84
CA ALA A 218 -2.65 -24.67 4.06
C ALA A 218 -2.19 -23.55 5.03
N ALA A 219 -1.81 -22.40 4.49
CA ALA A 219 -1.47 -21.19 5.24
C ALA A 219 -2.70 -20.44 5.77
N LEU A 220 -3.88 -20.65 5.19
CA LEU A 220 -5.13 -20.28 5.84
C LEU A 220 -5.47 -21.21 7.04
N LEU A 221 -4.84 -22.39 7.15
CA LEU A 221 -5.22 -23.46 8.10
C LEU A 221 -4.19 -23.84 9.19
N GLY A 222 -2.95 -23.35 9.19
CA GLY A 222 -2.00 -23.68 10.27
C GLY A 222 -0.62 -23.08 10.11
N GLY A 223 0.12 -22.88 11.21
CA GLY A 223 1.37 -22.12 11.38
C GLY A 223 2.62 -22.61 10.63
N PHE A 224 2.49 -22.94 9.35
CA PHE A 224 3.58 -23.28 8.45
C PHE A 224 4.08 -22.07 7.66
N THR A 225 5.32 -21.67 7.86
CA THR A 225 5.97 -20.66 7.02
C THR A 225 6.50 -21.35 5.75
N PRO A 226 6.09 -20.97 4.53
CA PRO A 226 6.55 -21.62 3.30
C PRO A 226 8.04 -21.42 3.06
N GLU A 227 8.68 -22.40 2.40
CA GLU A 227 10.05 -22.26 1.90
C GLU A 227 10.14 -21.20 0.80
N THR A 228 11.32 -20.65 0.58
CA THR A 228 11.58 -19.66 -0.47
C THR A 228 12.27 -20.27 -1.67
N HIS A 229 12.17 -19.62 -2.83
CA HIS A 229 13.12 -19.89 -3.91
C HIS A 229 14.54 -19.57 -3.46
N ALA A 230 15.50 -20.42 -3.85
CA ALA A 230 16.90 -20.23 -3.50
C ALA A 230 17.42 -18.87 -3.98
N SER A 231 18.26 -18.22 -3.16
CA SER A 231 18.83 -16.88 -3.40
C SER A 231 17.85 -15.72 -3.53
N ALA A 232 16.52 -15.93 -3.39
CA ALA A 232 15.56 -14.82 -3.43
C ALA A 232 15.78 -13.79 -2.29
N PRO A 233 15.97 -14.22 -1.02
CA PRO A 233 16.29 -13.27 0.05
C PRO A 233 17.60 -12.51 -0.21
N GLU A 234 18.63 -13.18 -0.71
CA GLU A 234 19.93 -12.59 -1.03
C GLU A 234 19.83 -11.52 -2.12
N ALA A 235 19.11 -11.81 -3.21
CA ALA A 235 18.91 -10.87 -4.30
C ALA A 235 18.15 -9.61 -3.85
N LEU A 236 17.09 -9.76 -3.06
CA LEU A 236 16.34 -8.60 -2.55
C LEU A 236 17.12 -7.81 -1.49
N ARG A 237 17.92 -8.47 -0.65
CA ARG A 237 18.86 -7.77 0.26
C ARG A 237 19.92 -6.99 -0.52
N ALA A 238 20.41 -7.50 -1.65
CA ALA A 238 21.36 -6.77 -2.47
C ALA A 238 20.76 -5.45 -2.97
N LEU A 239 19.49 -5.44 -3.41
CA LEU A 239 18.79 -4.19 -3.75
C LEU A 239 18.61 -3.28 -2.53
N ALA A 240 18.14 -3.82 -1.40
CA ALA A 240 17.97 -3.05 -0.17
C ALA A 240 19.28 -2.38 0.30
N ALA A 241 20.42 -3.09 0.20
CA ALA A 241 21.75 -2.57 0.53
C ALA A 241 22.22 -1.44 -0.41
N LYS A 242 21.66 -1.36 -1.62
CA LYS A 242 21.87 -0.23 -2.54
C LYS A 242 20.92 0.94 -2.26
N GLY A 243 20.01 0.83 -1.29
CA GLY A 243 19.10 1.90 -0.88
C GLY A 243 17.68 1.82 -1.45
N TYR A 244 17.34 0.75 -2.17
CA TYR A 244 15.99 0.56 -2.69
C TYR A 244 15.03 0.18 -1.56
N ARG A 245 13.90 0.88 -1.45
CA ARG A 245 12.88 0.60 -0.42
C ARG A 245 12.04 -0.64 -0.81
N PRO A 246 11.90 -1.64 0.09
CA PRO A 246 11.10 -2.82 -0.22
C PRO A 246 9.59 -2.57 -0.07
N LEU A 247 8.81 -2.99 -1.07
CA LEU A 247 7.37 -3.18 -0.98
C LEU A 247 7.00 -4.62 -1.39
N TYR A 248 6.41 -5.37 -0.47
CA TYR A 248 5.85 -6.70 -0.76
C TYR A 248 4.36 -6.55 -1.06
N LEU A 249 3.96 -6.82 -2.30
CA LEU A 249 2.62 -6.57 -2.84
C LEU A 249 1.94 -7.90 -3.22
N THR A 250 1.05 -8.40 -2.37
CA THR A 250 0.41 -9.72 -2.55
C THR A 250 -1.11 -9.61 -2.72
N ALA A 251 -1.66 -10.51 -3.54
CA ALA A 251 -3.10 -10.68 -3.71
C ALA A 251 -3.79 -11.40 -2.54
N ARG A 252 -3.05 -11.82 -1.50
CA ARG A 252 -3.61 -12.37 -0.27
C ARG A 252 -4.66 -11.43 0.35
N PRO A 253 -5.71 -11.95 1.01
CA PRO A 253 -6.63 -11.14 1.79
C PRO A 253 -5.91 -10.43 2.94
N GLU A 254 -6.39 -9.24 3.32
CA GLU A 254 -5.81 -8.41 4.39
C GLU A 254 -5.71 -9.11 5.76
N MET A 255 -6.54 -10.14 6.02
CA MET A 255 -6.40 -11.00 7.20
C MET A 255 -5.06 -11.73 7.30
N LEU A 256 -4.32 -11.88 6.20
CA LEU A 256 -3.01 -12.53 6.16
C LEU A 256 -1.83 -11.56 6.26
N THR A 257 -2.07 -10.29 6.60
CA THR A 257 -1.02 -9.26 6.69
C THR A 257 0.09 -9.67 7.65
N GLU A 258 -0.24 -10.00 8.91
CA GLU A 258 0.78 -10.38 9.91
C GLU A 258 1.52 -11.66 9.51
N ARG A 259 0.81 -12.64 8.94
CA ARG A 259 1.43 -13.88 8.47
C ARG A 259 2.41 -13.62 7.32
N THR A 260 2.09 -12.67 6.45
CA THR A 260 2.95 -12.28 5.33
C THR A 260 4.18 -11.53 5.83
N ARG A 261 4.04 -10.64 6.83
CA ARG A 261 5.17 -10.00 7.51
C ARG A 261 6.07 -11.03 8.20
N ALA A 262 5.50 -11.99 8.91
CA ALA A 262 6.24 -13.07 9.56
C ALA A 262 7.06 -13.87 8.54
N PHE A 263 6.46 -14.24 7.39
CA PHE A 263 7.19 -14.89 6.30
C PHE A 263 8.38 -14.05 5.80
N VAL A 264 8.18 -12.75 5.55
CA VAL A 264 9.26 -11.84 5.12
C VAL A 264 10.42 -11.85 6.12
N ALA A 265 10.11 -11.70 7.42
CA ALA A 265 11.11 -11.68 8.48
C ALA A 265 11.80 -13.03 8.68
N GLU A 266 11.04 -14.11 8.88
CA GLU A 266 11.55 -15.45 9.18
C GLU A 266 12.39 -16.03 8.04
N ARG A 267 12.08 -15.66 6.78
CA ARG A 267 12.85 -16.07 5.61
C ARG A 267 13.98 -15.11 5.25
N GLY A 268 14.18 -14.08 6.08
CA GLY A 268 15.28 -13.15 6.01
C GLY A 268 15.22 -12.24 4.78
N PHE A 269 14.05 -11.92 4.26
CA PHE A 269 13.95 -10.82 3.29
C PHE A 269 14.22 -9.48 3.98
N PRO A 270 14.71 -8.44 3.27
CA PRO A 270 14.94 -7.15 3.90
C PRO A 270 13.64 -6.53 4.44
N PRO A 271 13.68 -5.79 5.56
CA PRO A 271 12.49 -5.14 6.12
C PRO A 271 11.80 -4.26 5.10
N GLY A 272 10.50 -4.48 4.91
CA GLY A 272 9.69 -3.81 3.90
C GLY A 272 8.27 -3.58 4.34
N LEU A 273 7.54 -2.76 3.59
CA LEU A 273 6.10 -2.63 3.78
C LEU A 273 5.41 -3.85 3.17
N VAL A 274 4.37 -4.36 3.82
CA VAL A 274 3.54 -5.44 3.28
C VAL A 274 2.16 -4.89 2.91
N ARG A 275 1.80 -5.09 1.65
CA ARG A 275 0.54 -4.66 1.05
C ARG A 275 -0.24 -5.89 0.60
N THR A 276 -1.30 -6.19 1.33
CA THR A 276 -2.30 -7.23 1.02
C THR A 276 -3.51 -6.62 0.33
N SER A 277 -4.27 -7.44 -0.38
CA SER A 277 -5.50 -6.98 -1.02
C SER A 277 -6.59 -6.68 0.02
N PRO A 278 -7.39 -5.62 -0.17
CA PRO A 278 -8.46 -5.26 0.77
C PRO A 278 -9.66 -6.22 0.68
N PHE A 279 -9.68 -7.15 -0.27
CA PHE A 279 -10.80 -8.06 -0.47
C PHE A 279 -10.77 -9.21 0.54
N THR A 280 -11.92 -9.51 1.16
CA THR A 280 -12.07 -10.55 2.19
C THR A 280 -11.65 -11.95 1.72
N THR A 281 -11.87 -12.26 0.44
CA THR A 281 -11.50 -13.52 -0.19
C THR A 281 -10.15 -13.47 -0.89
N GLY A 282 -9.40 -12.37 -0.79
CA GLY A 282 -8.23 -12.11 -1.61
C GLY A 282 -8.59 -11.71 -3.05
N ALA A 283 -7.56 -11.29 -3.78
CA ALA A 283 -7.63 -10.95 -5.19
C ALA A 283 -7.17 -12.12 -6.10
N PHE A 284 -7.41 -13.38 -5.73
CA PHE A 284 -6.84 -14.55 -6.43
C PHE A 284 -7.28 -14.70 -7.90
N GLN A 285 -8.38 -14.06 -8.29
CA GLN A 285 -8.76 -13.96 -9.70
C GLN A 285 -7.80 -12.99 -10.39
N SER A 286 -7.14 -13.44 -11.46
CA SER A 286 -6.08 -12.71 -12.17
C SER A 286 -6.45 -11.25 -12.50
N GLU A 287 -7.71 -11.00 -12.89
CA GLU A 287 -8.18 -9.65 -13.19
C GLU A 287 -8.29 -8.76 -11.93
N LYS A 288 -8.83 -9.29 -10.82
CA LYS A 288 -8.89 -8.56 -9.54
C LYS A 288 -7.48 -8.32 -8.99
N ALA A 289 -6.58 -9.30 -9.09
CA ALA A 289 -5.17 -9.17 -8.72
C ALA A 289 -4.52 -8.04 -9.51
N ALA A 290 -4.68 -8.06 -10.84
CA ALA A 290 -4.09 -7.08 -11.74
C ALA A 290 -4.60 -5.66 -11.44
N ARG A 291 -5.92 -5.49 -11.24
CA ARG A 291 -6.52 -4.19 -10.89
C ARG A 291 -5.97 -3.66 -9.56
N PHE A 292 -5.96 -4.50 -8.53
CA PHE A 292 -5.41 -4.14 -7.22
C PHE A 292 -3.92 -3.75 -7.31
N LYS A 293 -3.09 -4.59 -7.93
CA LYS A 293 -1.65 -4.33 -8.05
C LYS A 293 -1.37 -3.08 -8.88
N THR A 294 -2.13 -2.87 -9.97
CA THR A 294 -2.01 -1.66 -10.79
C THR A 294 -2.37 -0.40 -9.99
N ALA A 295 -3.45 -0.44 -9.22
CA ALA A 295 -3.85 0.68 -8.36
C ALA A 295 -2.78 1.00 -7.30
N GLU A 296 -2.14 0.00 -6.70
CA GLU A 296 -1.03 0.22 -5.77
C GLU A 296 0.19 0.85 -6.46
N MET A 297 0.50 0.46 -7.69
CA MET A 297 1.56 1.11 -8.49
C MET A 297 1.21 2.57 -8.81
N ASP A 298 -0.06 2.88 -9.06
CA ASP A 298 -0.55 4.25 -9.24
C ASP A 298 -0.43 5.08 -7.97
N LEU A 299 -0.69 4.49 -6.80
CA LEU A 299 -0.48 5.16 -5.50
C LEU A 299 1.00 5.49 -5.26
N LEU A 300 1.92 4.61 -5.66
CA LEU A 300 3.35 4.91 -5.59
C LEU A 300 3.71 6.12 -6.47
N ALA A 301 3.22 6.12 -7.70
CA ALA A 301 3.45 7.23 -8.64
C ALA A 301 2.83 8.55 -8.14
N ALA A 302 1.62 8.51 -7.57
CA ALA A 302 0.95 9.68 -7.02
C ALA A 302 1.71 10.30 -5.82
N LYS A 303 2.51 9.50 -5.11
CA LYS A 303 3.41 9.94 -4.04
C LYS A 303 4.82 10.31 -4.55
N GLY A 304 4.99 10.42 -5.87
CA GLY A 304 6.28 10.73 -6.50
C GLY A 304 7.34 9.66 -6.32
N LEU A 305 7.00 8.45 -5.89
CA LEU A 305 7.97 7.36 -5.72
C LEU A 305 8.32 6.75 -7.08
N THR A 306 9.53 6.20 -7.19
CA THR A 306 9.96 5.52 -8.42
C THR A 306 10.08 4.02 -8.19
N PRO A 307 9.07 3.23 -8.59
CA PRO A 307 9.22 1.78 -8.71
C PRO A 307 10.31 1.46 -9.74
N ALA A 308 11.43 0.94 -9.28
CA ALA A 308 12.64 0.73 -10.06
C ALA A 308 12.86 -0.73 -10.44
N PHE A 309 12.35 -1.67 -9.63
CA PHE A 309 12.34 -3.10 -9.92
C PHE A 309 11.00 -3.71 -9.55
N GLY A 310 10.54 -4.68 -10.33
CA GLY A 310 9.31 -5.44 -10.09
C GLY A 310 9.59 -6.93 -10.16
N PHE A 311 9.10 -7.70 -9.19
CA PHE A 311 9.25 -9.16 -9.13
C PHE A 311 7.88 -9.83 -9.12
N GLY A 312 7.66 -10.78 -10.03
CA GLY A 312 6.39 -11.50 -10.13
C GLY A 312 6.52 -12.92 -10.70
N ASN A 313 5.42 -13.64 -10.80
CA ASN A 313 5.34 -14.96 -11.43
C ASN A 313 4.09 -15.12 -12.31
N LYS A 314 3.14 -14.16 -12.28
CA LYS A 314 1.90 -14.21 -13.07
C LYS A 314 1.82 -13.06 -14.08
N THR A 315 1.00 -13.25 -15.11
CA THR A 315 0.70 -12.21 -16.11
C THR A 315 0.06 -10.97 -15.48
N SER A 316 -0.69 -11.11 -14.37
CA SER A 316 -1.19 -9.98 -13.58
C SER A 316 -0.06 -9.10 -13.03
N ASP A 317 1.07 -9.69 -12.66
CA ASP A 317 2.25 -8.96 -12.21
C ASP A 317 2.90 -8.22 -13.37
N SER A 318 3.07 -8.92 -14.51
CA SER A 318 3.64 -8.30 -15.71
C SER A 318 2.84 -7.07 -16.16
N ASN A 319 1.51 -7.18 -16.15
CA ASN A 319 0.63 -6.07 -16.49
C ASN A 319 0.76 -4.90 -15.51
N ALA A 320 0.78 -5.16 -14.20
CA ALA A 320 0.92 -4.11 -13.19
C ALA A 320 2.31 -3.44 -13.24
N TYR A 321 3.37 -4.22 -13.44
CA TYR A 321 4.75 -3.76 -13.45
C TYR A 321 5.21 -3.21 -14.81
N ALA A 322 4.34 -3.17 -15.81
CA ALA A 322 4.59 -2.49 -17.09
C ALA A 322 4.90 -0.98 -16.92
N LYS A 323 4.54 -0.38 -15.77
CA LYS A 323 4.88 1.00 -15.40
C LYS A 323 6.35 1.18 -14.99
N ILE A 324 7.06 0.10 -14.67
CA ILE A 324 8.47 0.15 -14.27
C ILE A 324 9.33 0.35 -15.52
N PRO A 325 10.23 1.35 -15.56
CA PRO A 325 11.07 1.59 -16.73
C PRO A 325 12.13 0.48 -16.89
N GLY A 326 12.34 0.06 -18.14
CA GLY A 326 13.31 -0.96 -18.52
C GLY A 326 12.80 -2.39 -18.30
N GLU A 327 12.70 -3.16 -19.38
CA GLU A 327 12.25 -4.56 -19.32
C GLU A 327 13.15 -5.43 -18.45
N GLN A 328 14.45 -5.12 -18.41
CA GLN A 328 15.43 -5.82 -17.56
C GLN A 328 15.15 -5.69 -16.05
N ASN A 329 14.37 -4.69 -15.64
CA ASN A 329 14.02 -4.44 -14.25
C ASN A 329 12.67 -5.06 -13.84
N ARG A 330 11.92 -5.60 -14.81
CA ARG A 330 10.67 -6.34 -14.60
C ARG A 330 11.00 -7.82 -14.62
N ILE A 331 11.21 -8.40 -13.45
CA ILE A 331 11.79 -9.72 -13.27
C ILE A 331 10.68 -10.73 -12.95
N PHE A 332 10.58 -11.77 -13.77
CA PHE A 332 9.52 -12.76 -13.63
C PHE A 332 10.08 -14.17 -13.42
N TYR A 333 9.81 -14.75 -12.26
CA TYR A 333 10.28 -16.07 -11.89
C TYR A 333 9.42 -17.14 -12.56
N LYS A 334 10.03 -17.90 -13.47
CA LYS A 334 9.41 -19.04 -14.17
C LYS A 334 8.02 -18.76 -14.74
N ILE A 335 7.74 -17.49 -15.09
CA ILE A 335 6.45 -17.11 -15.66
C ILE A 335 6.23 -17.84 -16.99
N GLU A 336 4.97 -18.18 -17.23
CA GLU A 336 4.48 -18.76 -18.48
C GLU A 336 3.48 -17.79 -19.13
N GLY A 337 3.30 -17.92 -20.46
CA GLY A 337 2.39 -17.07 -21.23
C GLY A 337 3.05 -15.79 -21.76
N GLU A 338 2.22 -14.81 -22.13
CA GLU A 338 2.65 -13.52 -22.65
C GLU A 338 2.97 -12.55 -21.51
N PHE A 339 4.16 -11.95 -21.55
CA PHE A 339 4.63 -10.97 -20.57
C PHE A 339 5.67 -10.05 -21.20
N SER A 340 5.86 -8.85 -20.64
CA SER A 340 6.96 -7.93 -20.99
C SER A 340 7.89 -7.77 -19.79
N GLY A 341 9.10 -8.30 -19.92
CA GLY A 341 10.17 -8.20 -18.93
C GLY A 341 11.20 -9.32 -19.04
N ARG A 342 12.11 -9.38 -18.06
CA ARG A 342 13.12 -10.43 -17.93
C ARG A 342 12.56 -11.63 -17.19
N ARG A 343 12.53 -12.78 -17.85
CA ARG A 343 12.29 -14.06 -17.18
C ARG A 343 13.56 -14.59 -16.52
N ILE A 344 13.43 -15.21 -15.35
CA ILE A 344 14.51 -15.93 -14.66
C ILE A 344 14.05 -17.34 -14.28
N GLU A 345 15.00 -18.27 -14.24
CA GLU A 345 14.82 -19.62 -13.69
C GLU A 345 15.28 -19.69 -12.23
N SER A 346 16.18 -18.80 -11.84
CA SER A 346 16.76 -18.71 -10.51
C SER A 346 17.09 -17.27 -10.13
N TYR A 347 16.87 -16.90 -8.87
CA TYR A 347 17.31 -15.60 -8.35
C TYR A 347 18.84 -15.46 -8.34
N ALA A 348 19.59 -16.57 -8.38
CA ALA A 348 21.05 -16.52 -8.48
C ALA A 348 21.53 -15.81 -9.77
N GLU A 349 20.72 -15.79 -10.84
CA GLU A 349 21.02 -15.10 -12.10
C GLU A 349 21.06 -13.57 -11.97
N LEU A 350 20.49 -13.04 -10.87
CA LEU A 350 20.43 -11.60 -10.61
C LEU A 350 21.63 -11.11 -9.80
N LEU A 351 22.23 -11.98 -8.99
CA LEU A 351 23.25 -11.59 -8.00
C LEU A 351 24.45 -10.85 -8.63
N PRO A 352 25.04 -11.30 -9.76
CA PRO A 352 26.15 -10.57 -10.37
C PRO A 352 25.74 -9.16 -10.81
N ALA A 353 24.55 -9.02 -11.42
CA ALA A 353 24.07 -7.72 -11.88
C ALA A 353 23.75 -6.78 -10.70
N PHE A 354 23.16 -7.31 -9.63
CA PHE A 354 22.80 -6.52 -8.45
C PHE A 354 24.02 -6.08 -7.63
N ALA A 355 25.09 -6.88 -7.61
CA ALA A 355 26.35 -6.50 -6.99
C ALA A 355 26.95 -5.23 -7.62
N GLU A 356 26.89 -5.14 -8.96
CA GLU A 356 27.43 -4.03 -9.76
C GLU A 356 26.50 -2.80 -9.81
N LEU A 357 25.27 -2.88 -9.29
CA LEU A 357 24.39 -1.71 -9.25
C LEU A 357 25.02 -0.58 -8.42
N ALA A 358 24.91 0.65 -8.92
CA ALA A 358 25.19 1.82 -8.12
C ALA A 358 24.19 1.92 -6.96
N ALA A 359 24.65 2.40 -5.81
CA ALA A 359 23.75 2.77 -4.72
C ALA A 359 22.90 3.98 -5.13
N VAL A 360 21.63 3.99 -4.73
CA VAL A 360 20.68 5.08 -5.02
C VAL A 360 20.70 6.16 -3.94
N CYS A 361 21.38 5.91 -2.83
CA CYS A 361 21.66 6.84 -1.73
C CYS A 361 22.98 6.47 -1.05
N THR A 362 23.53 7.38 -0.26
CA THR A 362 24.74 7.11 0.53
C THR A 362 24.37 6.39 1.83
N PRO A 363 25.10 5.36 2.27
CA PRO A 363 24.80 4.62 3.50
C PRO A 363 24.62 5.48 4.74
#